data_AF-A0A803QMG1-F1
#
_entry.id   AF-A0A803QMG1-F1
#
_cell.length_a   1.000
_cell.length_b   1.000
_cell.length_c   1.000
_cell.angle_alpha   90.00
_cell.angle_beta   90.00
_cell.angle_gamma   90.00
#
_symmetry.space_group_name_H-M   'P 1'
#
loop_
_entity.id
_entity.type
_entity.pdbx_description
1 polymer ?
#
loop_
_entity_poly.entity_id
_entity_poly.type
_entity_poly.pdbx_seq_one_letter_code
_entity_poly.pdbx_strand_id
1 'polypeptide(L)'
;MVFVTCGAAALSGSNEKRVPQLGASLAGGLIVTVMIYTVGHISGAHMNPAVTLAFAAVRHFPWKQVPLYAAGQVIGAILGAFTLREVLDPIQDIGTTTPHGTHVQALIIEIVVTFIMMFVTSAVATDTKAVGELAGIAVGSSVCIASMFAGPISGGSMNPARTLGPAIASGQYKGIWVYIVGPVIGTLLGSGAYRIIREGTRSELELPLMQGLDQGTRATVRAIKGWGPAWVCVRVWVKGGAWTRRLGPFNVEVWPSSISGLSPGSRAGFGSGSRSKLGFRPFRGRGPASFSSGLGHARVKAELGPRSGSGIQSPQNLTPPSPLWVLKEHYQKSGVHRKVLAEVIATYLLVFVTCGAAAINGSNPQKVSQLGASVAGGLIVTVMIYTVGHISGAHMNPAVTVAFAAVHRQFPLKEVPLYAIAQFTGAIAASFTLREVLHPIKLLGTTSPSGSDGQSLAMEIVVTFIMMFVTSAVATDTKAVGELAGLAVGSSVCITSIFAGSAINNSSHHIF
;
A
#
# COMPACT_ATOMS: atom_id res chain seq x y z
N MET A 1 14.54 -3.05 15.19
CA MET A 1 13.09 -3.35 15.20
C MET A 1 12.70 -4.20 16.41
N VAL A 2 13.06 -5.49 16.50
CA VAL A 2 12.67 -6.39 17.61
C VAL A 2 12.96 -5.83 19.01
N PHE A 3 14.16 -5.29 19.24
CA PHE A 3 14.53 -4.67 20.52
C PHE A 3 13.51 -3.63 20.99
N VAL A 4 13.05 -2.75 20.10
CA VAL A 4 12.09 -1.68 20.43
C VAL A 4 10.67 -2.22 20.50
N THR A 5 10.22 -3.02 19.53
CA THR A 5 8.84 -3.50 19.49
C THR A 5 8.52 -4.44 20.65
N CYS A 6 9.42 -5.37 20.94
CA CYS A 6 9.25 -6.35 22.01
C CYS A 6 9.53 -5.70 23.36
N GLY A 7 10.50 -4.79 23.44
CA GLY A 7 10.79 -4.04 24.67
C GLY A 7 9.64 -3.15 25.10
N ALA A 8 9.03 -2.42 24.16
CA ALA A 8 7.86 -1.60 24.46
C ALA A 8 6.66 -2.47 24.90
N ALA A 9 6.45 -3.63 24.26
CA ALA A 9 5.44 -4.59 24.68
C ALA A 9 5.70 -5.17 26.09
N ALA A 10 6.95 -5.54 26.39
CA ALA A 10 7.36 -6.04 27.71
C ALA A 10 7.18 -5.00 28.82
N LEU A 11 7.55 -3.75 28.55
CA LEU A 11 7.37 -2.64 29.49
C LEU A 11 5.89 -2.32 29.70
N SER A 12 5.07 -2.44 28.66
CA SER A 12 3.63 -2.23 28.76
C SER A 12 2.96 -3.34 29.57
N GLY A 13 3.30 -4.60 29.29
CA GLY A 13 2.78 -5.77 30.02
C GLY A 13 3.25 -5.85 31.48
N SER A 14 4.43 -5.31 31.80
CA SER A 14 4.92 -5.27 33.19
C SER A 14 4.35 -4.09 33.98
N ASN A 15 4.22 -2.90 33.36
CA ASN A 15 3.63 -1.74 34.01
C ASN A 15 3.06 -0.73 33.01
N GLU A 16 1.74 -0.76 32.81
CA GLU A 16 1.03 0.14 31.91
C GLU A 16 1.17 1.63 32.28
N LYS A 17 1.49 1.97 33.54
CA LYS A 17 1.75 3.36 33.93
C LYS A 17 3.07 3.90 33.37
N ARG A 18 4.02 3.01 33.05
CA ARG A 18 5.30 3.39 32.42
C ARG A 18 5.14 3.50 30.92
N VAL A 19 4.57 2.47 30.28
CA VAL A 19 4.31 2.45 28.85
C VAL A 19 2.87 1.97 28.63
N PRO A 20 1.93 2.86 28.26
CA PRO A 20 0.58 2.43 27.97
C PRO A 20 0.54 1.60 26.68
N GLN A 21 -0.48 0.75 26.52
CA GLN A 21 -0.63 -0.13 25.35
C GLN A 21 -0.63 0.63 24.01
N LEU A 22 -1.20 1.84 24.00
CA LEU A 22 -1.11 2.77 22.86
C LEU A 22 0.35 3.16 22.58
N GLY A 23 1.12 3.50 23.62
CA GLY A 23 2.53 3.84 23.50
C GLY A 23 3.37 2.68 22.95
N ALA A 24 3.10 1.45 23.37
CA ALA A 24 3.76 0.26 22.82
C ALA A 24 3.46 0.07 21.33
N SER A 25 2.20 0.26 20.92
CA SER A 25 1.80 0.14 19.51
C SER A 25 2.40 1.26 18.64
N LEU A 26 2.44 2.50 19.14
CA LEU A 26 3.09 3.62 18.48
C LEU A 26 4.59 3.39 18.31
N ALA A 27 5.28 2.93 19.37
CA ALA A 27 6.70 2.56 19.28
C ALA A 27 6.92 1.47 18.21
N GLY A 28 6.00 0.50 18.14
CA GLY A 28 5.97 -0.56 17.12
C GLY A 28 5.92 -0.03 15.68
N GLY A 29 5.00 0.90 15.40
CA GLY A 29 4.89 1.51 14.08
C GLY A 29 6.05 2.45 13.75
N LEU A 30 6.42 3.32 14.69
CA LEU A 30 7.47 4.32 14.49
C LEU A 30 8.84 3.69 14.24
N ILE A 31 9.19 2.60 14.93
CA ILE A 31 10.47 1.94 14.64
C ILE A 31 10.48 1.33 13.24
N VAL A 32 9.34 0.84 12.73
CA VAL A 32 9.25 0.37 11.34
C VAL A 32 9.46 1.54 10.38
N THR A 33 8.81 2.68 10.59
CA THR A 33 9.04 3.91 9.80
C THR A 33 10.52 4.29 9.79
N VAL A 34 11.16 4.38 10.96
CA VAL A 34 12.58 4.74 11.09
C VAL A 34 13.47 3.75 10.34
N MET A 35 13.20 2.45 10.45
CA MET A 35 14.01 1.45 9.78
C MET A 35 13.82 1.47 8.25
N ILE A 36 12.61 1.75 7.76
CA ILE A 36 12.37 1.91 6.32
C ILE A 36 13.17 3.09 5.78
N TYR A 37 13.16 4.23 6.45
CA TYR A 37 13.93 5.39 5.99
C TYR A 37 15.44 5.21 6.10
N THR A 38 15.91 4.51 7.13
CA THR A 38 17.36 4.32 7.36
C THR A 38 17.98 3.25 6.47
N VAL A 39 17.33 2.10 6.28
CA VAL A 39 17.92 0.96 5.54
C VAL A 39 17.12 0.49 4.33
N GLY A 40 16.01 1.16 4.01
CA GLY A 40 15.16 0.85 2.85
C GLY A 40 15.89 0.99 1.53
N HIS A 41 16.64 2.07 1.35
CA HIS A 41 17.44 2.30 0.14
C HIS A 41 18.58 1.28 -0.04
N ILE A 42 19.01 0.60 1.03
CA ILE A 42 20.08 -0.41 1.01
C ILE A 42 19.52 -1.80 0.72
N SER A 43 18.46 -2.20 1.42
CA SER A 43 18.00 -3.60 1.49
C SER A 43 16.55 -3.81 1.08
N GLY A 44 15.78 -2.74 0.86
CA GLY A 44 14.31 -2.77 0.79
C GLY A 44 13.62 -2.85 2.14
N ALA A 45 14.37 -2.94 3.25
CA ALA A 45 13.86 -2.92 4.63
C ALA A 45 12.71 -3.90 4.92
N HIS A 46 12.75 -5.12 4.34
CA HIS A 46 11.67 -6.10 4.54
C HIS A 46 11.45 -6.44 6.02
N MET A 47 12.54 -6.64 6.77
CA MET A 47 12.57 -6.92 8.22
C MET A 47 11.61 -8.01 8.72
N ASN A 48 11.11 -8.85 7.82
CA ASN A 48 10.04 -9.81 8.06
C ASN A 48 10.15 -10.93 7.01
N PRO A 49 10.33 -12.20 7.43
CA PRO A 49 10.43 -13.32 6.51
C PRO A 49 9.18 -13.50 5.64
N ALA A 50 7.98 -13.23 6.19
CA ALA A 50 6.72 -13.33 5.46
C ALA A 50 6.62 -12.26 4.35
N VAL A 51 7.04 -11.01 4.64
CA VAL A 51 7.09 -9.93 3.65
C VAL A 51 8.07 -10.25 2.53
N THR A 52 9.26 -10.76 2.89
CA THR A 52 10.28 -11.17 1.93
C THR A 52 9.76 -12.25 0.98
N LEU A 53 9.08 -13.25 1.54
CA LEU A 53 8.44 -14.32 0.77
C LEU A 53 7.35 -13.77 -0.16
N ALA A 54 6.48 -12.89 0.35
CA ALA A 54 5.40 -12.30 -0.44
C ALA A 54 5.92 -11.50 -1.63
N PHE A 55 6.94 -10.65 -1.44
CA PHE A 55 7.56 -9.93 -2.55
C PHE A 55 8.19 -10.86 -3.59
N ALA A 56 8.78 -11.98 -3.18
CA ALA A 56 9.25 -12.99 -4.12
C ALA A 56 8.11 -13.67 -4.89
N ALA A 57 7.01 -13.97 -4.21
CA ALA A 57 5.81 -14.57 -4.79
C ALA A 57 5.13 -13.68 -5.85
N VAL A 58 5.13 -12.36 -5.64
CA VAL A 58 4.62 -11.40 -6.64
C VAL A 58 5.67 -10.95 -7.66
N ARG A 59 6.84 -11.59 -7.69
CA ARG A 59 7.97 -11.35 -8.62
C ARG A 59 8.62 -9.96 -8.52
N HIS A 60 8.58 -9.37 -7.31
CA HIS A 60 9.26 -8.13 -6.98
C HIS A 60 10.58 -8.34 -6.22
N PHE A 61 10.89 -9.58 -5.85
CA PHE A 61 12.15 -9.92 -5.18
C PHE A 61 12.71 -11.26 -5.68
N PRO A 62 14.04 -11.40 -5.88
CA PRO A 62 14.62 -12.64 -6.38
C PRO A 62 14.55 -13.77 -5.36
N TRP A 63 13.92 -14.88 -5.75
CA TRP A 63 13.78 -16.09 -4.91
C TRP A 63 15.09 -16.61 -4.31
N LYS A 64 16.22 -16.45 -5.02
CA LYS A 64 17.54 -16.88 -4.53
C LYS A 64 18.00 -16.13 -3.28
N GLN A 65 17.53 -14.90 -3.06
CA GLN A 65 17.92 -14.08 -1.91
C GLN A 65 16.99 -14.30 -0.70
N VAL A 66 15.83 -14.92 -0.89
CA VAL A 66 14.83 -15.12 0.18
C VAL A 66 15.43 -15.85 1.40
N PRO A 67 16.18 -16.97 1.26
CA PRO A 67 16.74 -17.66 2.41
C PRO A 67 17.75 -16.81 3.18
N LEU A 68 18.58 -16.02 2.47
CA LEU A 68 19.58 -15.14 3.09
C LEU A 68 18.93 -14.00 3.87
N TYR A 69 17.87 -13.39 3.30
CA TYR A 69 17.09 -12.37 3.99
C TYR A 69 16.39 -12.92 5.23
N ALA A 70 15.75 -14.08 5.12
CA ALA A 70 15.09 -14.73 6.25
C ALA A 70 16.08 -15.08 7.36
N ALA A 71 17.26 -15.61 7.02
CA ALA A 71 18.32 -15.90 7.98
C ALA A 71 18.81 -14.63 8.69
N GLY A 72 19.12 -13.56 7.95
CA GLY A 72 19.54 -12.28 8.53
C GLY A 72 18.49 -11.66 9.45
N GLN A 73 17.22 -11.74 9.07
CA GLN A 73 16.08 -11.26 9.87
C GLN A 73 15.91 -12.05 11.18
N VAL A 74 16.01 -13.38 11.12
CA VAL A 74 15.92 -14.23 12.31
C VAL A 74 17.12 -14.04 13.24
N ILE A 75 18.34 -13.99 12.70
CA ILE A 75 19.55 -13.73 13.49
C ILE A 75 19.46 -12.36 14.18
N GLY A 76 19.09 -11.31 13.44
CA GLY A 76 18.91 -9.97 14.01
C GLY A 76 17.80 -9.92 15.07
N ALA A 77 16.72 -10.68 14.89
CA ALA A 77 15.66 -10.82 15.90
C ALA A 77 16.14 -11.51 17.18
N ILE A 78 16.91 -12.60 17.05
CA ILE A 78 17.50 -13.33 18.19
C ILE A 78 18.46 -12.42 18.96
N LEU A 79 19.40 -11.77 18.27
CA LEU A 79 20.34 -10.86 18.91
C LEU A 79 19.62 -9.73 19.65
N GLY A 80 18.65 -9.08 18.99
CA GLY A 80 17.86 -8.02 19.61
C GLY A 80 17.05 -8.50 20.83
N ALA A 81 16.54 -9.73 20.81
CA ALA A 81 15.79 -10.31 21.92
C ALA A 81 16.68 -10.69 23.11
N PHE A 82 17.86 -11.28 22.88
CA PHE A 82 18.82 -11.57 23.97
C PHE A 82 19.37 -10.28 24.59
N THR A 83 19.70 -9.26 23.79
CA THR A 83 20.06 -7.95 24.34
C THR A 83 18.94 -7.37 25.19
N LEU A 84 17.69 -7.51 24.74
CA LEU A 84 16.54 -7.04 25.50
C LEU A 84 16.36 -7.79 26.84
N ARG A 85 16.61 -9.11 26.86
CA ARG A 85 16.57 -9.93 28.07
C ARG A 85 17.53 -9.42 29.15
N GLU A 86 18.75 -9.08 28.77
CA GLU A 86 19.74 -8.54 29.70
C GLU A 86 19.35 -7.13 30.19
N VAL A 87 18.81 -6.28 29.30
CA VAL A 87 18.45 -4.89 29.64
C VAL A 87 17.22 -4.81 30.55
N LEU A 88 16.27 -5.74 30.42
CA LEU A 88 14.99 -5.70 31.13
C LEU A 88 14.94 -6.60 32.38
N ASP A 89 16.04 -7.19 32.83
CA ASP A 89 16.07 -8.00 34.06
C ASP A 89 15.46 -7.23 35.26
N PRO A 90 14.53 -7.83 36.05
CA PRO A 90 14.11 -9.25 36.06
C PRO A 90 12.88 -9.61 35.20
N ILE A 91 12.46 -8.77 34.25
CA ILE A 91 11.28 -9.04 33.38
C ILE A 91 11.55 -10.25 32.49
N GLN A 92 10.85 -11.37 32.75
CA GLN A 92 11.03 -12.62 32.00
C GLN A 92 10.28 -12.66 30.66
N ASP A 93 9.10 -12.03 30.60
CA ASP A 93 8.34 -11.90 29.35
C ASP A 93 8.77 -10.63 28.61
N ILE A 94 9.75 -10.79 27.72
CA ILE A 94 10.33 -9.71 26.94
C ILE A 94 9.53 -9.42 25.66
N GLY A 95 8.20 -9.46 25.76
CA GLY A 95 7.29 -9.18 24.65
C GLY A 95 7.09 -10.38 23.73
N THR A 96 7.07 -11.59 24.30
CA THR A 96 6.79 -12.83 23.55
C THR A 96 5.35 -12.84 23.04
N THR A 97 5.14 -13.32 21.81
CA THR A 97 3.79 -13.42 21.25
C THR A 97 3.18 -14.74 21.65
N THR A 98 2.11 -14.70 22.45
CA THR A 98 1.34 -15.88 22.82
C THR A 98 -0.16 -15.63 22.62
N PRO A 99 -0.94 -16.64 22.18
CA PRO A 99 -2.38 -16.48 22.01
C PRO A 99 -3.07 -16.26 23.36
N HIS A 100 -3.86 -15.17 23.48
CA HIS A 100 -4.68 -14.90 24.65
C HIS A 100 -6.00 -15.67 24.62
N GLY A 101 -6.51 -15.94 23.41
CA GLY A 101 -7.71 -16.73 23.15
C GLY A 101 -7.42 -18.06 22.47
N THR A 102 -8.35 -18.53 21.64
CA THR A 102 -8.17 -19.78 20.87
C THR A 102 -7.10 -19.61 19.79
N HIS A 103 -6.43 -20.70 19.41
CA HIS A 103 -5.47 -20.66 18.30
C HIS A 103 -6.12 -20.23 16.97
N VAL A 104 -7.39 -20.58 16.75
CA VAL A 104 -8.14 -20.18 15.56
C VAL A 104 -8.38 -18.67 15.55
N GLN A 105 -8.84 -18.10 16.67
CA GLN A 105 -9.03 -16.67 16.82
C GLN A 105 -7.72 -15.90 16.61
N ALA A 106 -6.62 -16.38 17.22
CA ALA A 106 -5.28 -15.81 17.03
C ALA A 106 -4.78 -15.93 15.58
N LEU A 107 -5.08 -17.04 14.90
CA LEU A 107 -4.72 -17.22 13.49
C LEU A 107 -5.48 -16.27 12.57
N ILE A 108 -6.79 -16.11 12.77
CA ILE A 108 -7.61 -15.21 11.97
C ILE A 108 -7.10 -13.77 12.12
N ILE A 109 -6.88 -13.29 13.36
CA ILE A 109 -6.39 -11.92 13.55
C ILE A 109 -5.00 -11.74 12.93
N GLU A 110 -4.06 -12.69 13.11
CA GLU A 110 -2.73 -12.61 12.50
C GLU A 110 -2.79 -12.57 10.97
N ILE A 111 -3.71 -13.31 10.33
CA ILE A 111 -3.94 -13.23 8.89
C ILE A 111 -4.43 -11.83 8.50
N VAL A 112 -5.46 -11.31 9.18
CA VAL A 112 -6.09 -10.02 8.83
C VAL A 112 -5.13 -8.85 9.06
N VAL A 113 -4.46 -8.78 10.20
CA VAL A 113 -3.56 -7.65 10.48
C VAL A 113 -2.29 -7.69 9.61
N THR A 114 -1.83 -8.89 9.26
CA THR A 114 -0.70 -9.03 8.32
C THR A 114 -1.13 -8.71 6.89
N PHE A 115 -2.36 -9.05 6.51
CA PHE A 115 -2.97 -8.62 5.24
C PHE A 115 -2.99 -7.09 5.13
N ILE A 116 -3.44 -6.38 6.17
CA ILE A 116 -3.45 -4.91 6.20
C ILE A 116 -2.06 -4.36 5.95
N MET A 117 -1.09 -4.77 6.76
CA MET A 117 0.29 -4.29 6.67
C MET A 117 0.89 -4.58 5.29
N MET A 118 0.69 -5.79 4.74
CA MET A 118 1.27 -6.14 3.44
C MET A 118 0.54 -5.51 2.26
N PHE A 119 -0.78 -5.29 2.34
CA PHE A 119 -1.53 -4.58 1.30
C PHE A 119 -0.98 -3.15 1.13
N VAL A 120 -0.80 -2.45 2.26
CA VAL A 120 -0.21 -1.10 2.31
C VAL A 120 1.23 -1.12 1.83
N THR A 121 2.03 -2.05 2.34
CA THR A 121 3.44 -2.20 1.94
C THR A 121 3.58 -2.49 0.45
N SER A 122 2.70 -3.31 -0.12
CA SER A 122 2.73 -3.61 -1.55
C SER A 122 2.34 -2.41 -2.40
N ALA A 123 1.45 -1.55 -1.90
CA ALA A 123 1.10 -0.31 -2.58
C ALA A 123 2.29 0.63 -2.68
N VAL A 124 2.79 1.05 -1.52
CA VAL A 124 3.81 2.08 -1.43
C VAL A 124 5.19 1.61 -1.92
N ALA A 125 5.45 0.29 -1.93
CA ALA A 125 6.74 -0.25 -2.39
C ALA A 125 6.74 -0.69 -3.86
N THR A 126 5.58 -0.92 -4.50
CA THR A 126 5.54 -1.50 -5.86
C THR A 126 4.81 -0.66 -6.89
N ASP A 127 4.15 0.42 -6.48
CA ASP A 127 3.47 1.37 -7.36
C ASP A 127 4.05 2.77 -7.13
N THR A 128 4.73 3.30 -8.15
CA THR A 128 5.33 4.64 -8.11
C THR A 128 4.30 5.74 -7.96
N LYS A 129 3.01 5.44 -8.15
CA LYS A 129 1.89 6.36 -7.94
C LYS A 129 1.40 6.40 -6.49
N ALA A 130 1.73 5.39 -5.67
CA ALA A 130 1.18 5.18 -4.34
C ALA A 130 1.96 5.91 -3.23
N VAL A 131 2.47 7.11 -3.50
CA VAL A 131 3.23 7.98 -2.57
C VAL A 131 4.71 7.62 -2.43
N GLY A 132 5.58 8.61 -2.71
CA GLY A 132 7.04 8.49 -2.69
C GLY A 132 7.63 8.56 -1.29
N GLU A 133 7.94 9.77 -0.81
CA GLU A 133 8.71 9.96 0.43
C GLU A 133 7.96 9.53 1.70
N LEU A 134 6.62 9.48 1.68
CA LEU A 134 5.80 9.11 2.83
C LEU A 134 5.50 7.59 2.92
N ALA A 135 6.09 6.78 2.04
CA ALA A 135 5.93 5.32 2.05
C ALA A 135 6.28 4.70 3.42
N GLY A 136 7.36 5.18 4.05
CA GLY A 136 7.76 4.71 5.39
C GLY A 136 6.70 4.99 6.46
N ILE A 137 6.09 6.18 6.43
CA ILE A 137 4.99 6.54 7.35
C ILE A 137 3.78 5.63 7.12
N ALA A 138 3.37 5.41 5.87
CA ALA A 138 2.23 4.56 5.56
C ALA A 138 2.42 3.12 6.10
N VAL A 139 3.59 2.53 5.87
CA VAL A 139 3.90 1.17 6.37
C VAL A 139 3.96 1.15 7.89
N GLY A 140 4.66 2.09 8.53
CA GLY A 140 4.73 2.14 9.99
C GLY A 140 3.38 2.38 10.66
N SER A 141 2.53 3.25 10.09
CA SER A 141 1.15 3.46 10.55
C SER A 141 0.32 2.18 10.44
N SER A 142 0.47 1.39 9.37
CA SER A 142 -0.20 0.10 9.24
C SER A 142 0.22 -0.91 10.31
N VAL A 143 1.51 -0.93 10.69
CA VAL A 143 2.03 -1.77 11.78
C VAL A 143 1.52 -1.30 13.14
N CYS A 144 1.44 0.02 13.36
CA CYS A 144 0.84 0.58 14.58
C CYS A 144 -0.61 0.13 14.75
N ILE A 145 -1.44 0.32 13.72
CA ILE A 145 -2.84 -0.11 13.70
C ILE A 145 -2.96 -1.61 14.01
N ALA A 146 -2.18 -2.42 13.28
CA ALA A 146 -2.16 -3.86 13.45
C ALA A 146 -1.78 -4.29 14.88
N SER A 147 -0.80 -3.63 15.50
CA SER A 147 -0.39 -3.87 16.88
C SER A 147 -1.50 -3.55 17.90
N MET A 148 -2.26 -2.46 17.70
CA MET A 148 -3.36 -2.07 18.60
C MET A 148 -4.47 -3.13 18.65
N PHE A 149 -4.69 -3.80 17.52
CA PHE A 149 -5.70 -4.83 17.37
C PHE A 149 -5.23 -6.22 17.78
N ALA A 150 -4.09 -6.64 17.24
CA ALA A 150 -3.60 -7.99 17.45
C ALA A 150 -2.97 -8.16 18.83
N GLY A 151 -2.46 -7.10 19.46
CA GLY A 151 -1.87 -7.13 20.81
C GLY A 151 -2.78 -7.82 21.83
N PRO A 152 -4.01 -7.33 22.06
CA PRO A 152 -4.92 -7.90 23.05
C PRO A 152 -5.51 -9.29 22.73
N ILE A 153 -5.26 -9.83 21.52
CA ILE A 153 -5.87 -11.08 21.03
C ILE A 153 -4.78 -12.16 20.82
N SER A 154 -3.77 -11.86 20.00
CA SER A 154 -2.66 -12.75 19.64
C SER A 154 -1.30 -12.26 20.14
N GLY A 155 -1.18 -11.10 20.78
CA GLY A 155 0.11 -10.48 21.10
C GLY A 155 0.75 -9.71 19.93
N GLY A 156 0.11 -9.68 18.76
CA GLY A 156 0.52 -8.86 17.61
C GLY A 156 1.91 -9.20 17.06
N SER A 157 2.01 -10.31 16.32
CA SER A 157 3.25 -10.70 15.66
C SER A 157 3.44 -10.03 14.31
N MET A 158 2.57 -10.38 13.35
CA MET A 158 2.68 -10.09 11.91
C MET A 158 3.97 -10.58 11.24
N ASN A 159 4.88 -11.21 11.98
CA ASN A 159 6.27 -11.37 11.57
C ASN A 159 6.90 -12.58 12.26
N PRO A 160 7.18 -13.66 11.50
CA PRO A 160 7.82 -14.86 12.03
C PRO A 160 9.11 -14.61 12.80
N ALA A 161 9.98 -13.69 12.32
CA ALA A 161 11.23 -13.37 13.01
C ALA A 161 10.99 -12.65 14.35
N ARG A 162 10.02 -11.71 14.39
CA ARG A 162 9.62 -11.00 15.62
C ARG A 162 9.02 -11.93 16.67
N THR A 163 8.42 -13.05 16.28
CA THR A 163 7.98 -14.09 17.22
C THR A 163 9.15 -14.97 17.66
N LEU A 164 9.95 -15.48 16.71
CA LEU A 164 11.00 -16.45 17.01
C LEU A 164 12.10 -15.89 17.92
N GLY A 165 12.52 -14.63 17.74
CA GLY A 165 13.59 -14.03 18.55
C GLY A 165 13.28 -14.04 20.05
N PRO A 166 12.23 -13.34 20.50
CA PRO A 166 11.79 -13.36 21.90
C PRO A 166 11.41 -14.75 22.40
N ALA A 167 10.79 -15.60 21.58
CA ALA A 167 10.44 -16.96 21.99
C ALA A 167 11.68 -17.79 22.37
N ILE A 168 12.76 -17.70 21.59
CA ILE A 168 14.02 -18.38 21.89
C ILE A 168 14.67 -17.77 23.13
N ALA A 169 14.70 -16.44 23.24
CA ALA A 169 15.32 -15.75 24.35
C ALA A 169 14.58 -15.97 25.69
N SER A 170 13.25 -16.09 25.69
CA SER A 170 12.44 -16.38 26.89
C SER A 170 12.14 -17.87 27.12
N GLY A 171 12.42 -18.75 26.15
CA GLY A 171 12.06 -20.17 26.22
C GLY A 171 10.55 -20.45 26.14
N GLN A 172 9.76 -19.54 25.54
CA GLN A 172 8.30 -19.63 25.47
C GLN A 172 7.83 -19.90 24.03
N TYR A 173 7.26 -21.08 23.79
CA TYR A 173 6.92 -21.57 22.44
C TYR A 173 5.43 -21.81 22.19
N LYS A 174 4.57 -21.37 23.12
CA LYS A 174 3.12 -21.61 23.07
C LYS A 174 2.50 -21.03 21.80
N GLY A 175 1.92 -21.90 20.96
CA GLY A 175 1.16 -21.49 19.78
C GLY A 175 2.00 -20.88 18.64
N ILE A 176 3.31 -21.11 18.61
CA ILE A 176 4.23 -20.50 17.61
C ILE A 176 3.77 -20.66 16.17
N TRP A 177 3.20 -21.83 15.83
CA TRP A 177 2.76 -22.12 14.47
C TRP A 177 1.78 -21.07 13.92
N VAL A 178 0.98 -20.45 14.79
CA VAL A 178 0.03 -19.37 14.43
C VAL A 178 0.77 -18.19 13.80
N TYR A 179 1.92 -17.83 14.38
CA TYR A 179 2.74 -16.69 13.97
C TYR A 179 3.71 -17.01 12.83
N ILE A 180 3.75 -18.26 12.38
CA ILE A 180 4.43 -18.66 11.14
C ILE A 180 3.42 -18.70 10.00
N VAL A 181 2.33 -19.45 10.20
CA VAL A 181 1.30 -19.68 9.17
C VAL A 181 0.49 -18.43 8.89
N GLY A 182 0.00 -17.76 9.95
CA GLY A 182 -0.86 -16.58 9.83
C GLY A 182 -0.21 -15.45 9.03
N PRO A 183 1.00 -14.99 9.41
CA PRO A 183 1.70 -13.96 8.66
C PRO A 183 2.03 -14.33 7.21
N VAL A 184 2.41 -15.57 6.92
CA VAL A 184 2.67 -16.01 5.55
C VAL A 184 1.41 -15.92 4.69
N ILE A 185 0.28 -16.42 5.19
CA ILE A 185 -1.00 -16.33 4.47
C ILE A 185 -1.41 -14.86 4.30
N GLY A 186 -1.38 -14.06 5.37
CA GLY A 186 -1.76 -12.65 5.34
C GLY A 186 -0.93 -11.84 4.35
N THR A 187 0.39 -12.01 4.34
CA THR A 187 1.27 -11.30 3.38
C THR A 187 1.02 -11.72 1.92
N LEU A 188 0.79 -13.01 1.65
CA LEU A 188 0.47 -13.48 0.31
C LEU A 188 -0.88 -12.94 -0.18
N LEU A 189 -1.91 -12.93 0.69
CA LEU A 189 -3.21 -12.37 0.36
C LEU A 189 -3.14 -10.86 0.15
N GLY A 190 -2.44 -10.11 1.02
CA GLY A 190 -2.32 -8.65 0.92
C GLY A 190 -1.61 -8.21 -0.35
N SER A 191 -0.47 -8.83 -0.65
CA SER A 191 0.28 -8.56 -1.89
C SER A 191 -0.48 -8.99 -3.15
N GLY A 192 -1.19 -10.13 -3.10
CA GLY A 192 -2.04 -10.61 -4.17
C GLY A 192 -3.21 -9.66 -4.46
N ALA A 193 -3.91 -9.21 -3.42
CA ALA A 193 -5.03 -8.28 -3.53
C ALA A 193 -4.60 -6.95 -4.16
N TYR A 194 -3.47 -6.38 -3.69
CA TYR A 194 -2.96 -5.15 -4.28
C TYR A 194 -2.56 -5.34 -5.75
N ARG A 195 -1.93 -6.48 -6.09
CA ARG A 195 -1.56 -6.81 -7.47
C ARG A 195 -2.75 -6.89 -8.42
N ILE A 196 -3.94 -7.22 -7.94
CA ILE A 196 -5.17 -7.29 -8.74
C ILE A 196 -5.72 -5.89 -9.06
N ILE A 197 -5.71 -4.99 -8.08
CA ILE A 197 -6.27 -3.64 -8.24
C ILE A 197 -5.32 -2.65 -8.91
N ARG A 198 -4.00 -2.86 -8.82
CA ARG A 198 -3.01 -1.96 -9.44
C ARG A 198 -3.06 -2.03 -10.97
N GLU A 199 -2.75 -0.91 -11.61
CA GLU A 199 -2.64 -0.86 -13.07
C GLU A 199 -1.31 -1.45 -13.55
N GLY A 200 -1.37 -2.33 -14.55
CA GLY A 200 -0.15 -2.81 -15.20
C GLY A 200 0.49 -1.70 -16.03
N THR A 201 1.78 -1.45 -15.83
CA THR A 201 2.64 -0.47 -16.52
C THR A 201 2.86 -0.80 -18.00
N ARG A 202 1.81 -1.06 -18.77
CA ARG A 202 1.91 -1.38 -20.21
C ARG A 202 1.85 -0.14 -21.10
N SER A 203 1.40 1.00 -20.57
CA SER A 203 1.08 2.19 -21.38
C SER A 203 2.15 3.30 -21.37
N GLU A 204 3.11 3.30 -20.45
CA GLU A 204 4.03 4.45 -20.28
C GLU A 204 5.23 4.46 -21.24
N LEU A 205 5.55 3.33 -21.87
CA LEU A 205 6.64 3.27 -22.87
C LEU A 205 6.25 3.82 -24.25
N GLU A 206 4.97 4.01 -24.54
CA GLU A 206 4.51 4.46 -25.87
C GLU A 206 4.41 5.99 -26.03
N LEU A 207 4.20 6.75 -24.95
CA LEU A 207 3.91 8.19 -25.05
C LEU A 207 5.14 9.10 -25.24
N PRO A 208 6.26 8.96 -24.50
CA PRO A 208 7.39 9.88 -24.65
C PRO A 208 8.15 9.71 -25.98
N LEU A 209 8.06 8.53 -26.59
CA LEU A 209 8.70 8.23 -27.87
C LEU A 209 7.94 8.81 -29.07
N MET A 210 6.64 9.06 -28.94
CA MET A 210 5.81 9.56 -30.03
C MET A 210 5.69 11.10 -30.09
N GLN A 211 6.01 11.80 -29.00
CA GLN A 211 5.87 13.25 -28.93
C GLN A 211 7.03 14.05 -29.54
N GLY A 212 8.14 13.40 -29.94
CA GLY A 212 9.32 14.05 -30.51
C GLY A 212 9.76 13.57 -31.90
N LEU A 213 8.94 12.77 -32.60
CA LEU A 213 9.29 12.23 -33.92
C LEU A 213 8.45 12.89 -35.02
N ASP A 214 9.12 13.55 -35.98
CA ASP A 214 8.48 14.11 -37.17
C ASP A 214 7.74 13.02 -37.98
N GLN A 215 6.62 13.40 -38.60
CA GLN A 215 5.81 12.52 -39.45
C GLN A 215 6.66 11.90 -40.57
N GLY A 216 6.65 10.56 -40.67
CA GLY A 216 7.45 9.78 -41.63
C GLY A 216 8.72 9.16 -41.06
N THR A 217 9.06 9.44 -39.80
CA THR A 217 10.26 8.90 -39.16
C THR A 217 10.09 7.46 -38.71
N ARG A 218 10.83 6.52 -39.32
CA ARG A 218 10.96 5.16 -38.77
C ARG A 218 11.91 5.18 -37.58
N ALA A 219 11.37 5.11 -36.36
CA ALA A 219 12.13 4.87 -35.15
C ALA A 219 12.31 3.37 -34.91
N THR A 220 13.56 2.95 -34.63
CA THR A 220 13.83 1.59 -34.13
C THR A 220 14.31 1.70 -32.70
N VAL A 221 13.54 1.18 -31.75
CA VAL A 221 13.89 1.15 -30.32
C VAL A 221 14.61 -0.16 -30.02
N ARG A 222 15.88 -0.07 -29.60
CA ARG A 222 16.64 -1.22 -29.07
C ARG A 222 16.82 -1.05 -27.56
N ALA A 223 16.23 -1.95 -26.78
CA ALA A 223 16.57 -2.13 -25.38
C ALA A 223 17.84 -3.00 -25.29
N ILE A 224 18.86 -2.51 -24.59
CA ILE A 224 20.10 -3.26 -24.32
C ILE A 224 20.04 -3.69 -22.86
N LYS A 225 20.14 -5.00 -22.62
CA LYS A 225 20.07 -5.57 -21.27
C LYS A 225 21.39 -5.29 -20.53
N GLY A 226 21.38 -4.36 -19.57
CA GLY A 226 22.45 -4.17 -18.59
C GLY A 226 22.34 -5.16 -17.43
N TRP A 227 23.45 -5.52 -16.80
CA TRP A 227 23.49 -6.34 -15.60
C TRP A 227 23.35 -5.44 -14.36
N GLY A 228 22.22 -5.50 -13.67
CA GLY A 228 21.98 -4.78 -12.41
C GLY A 228 20.74 -3.88 -12.43
N PRO A 229 20.26 -3.42 -11.24
CA PRO A 229 19.08 -2.60 -11.12
C PRO A 229 19.46 -1.15 -11.40
N ALA A 230 19.60 -0.78 -12.68
CA ALA A 230 19.38 0.57 -13.17
C ALA A 230 19.70 0.64 -14.67
N TRP A 231 18.89 1.41 -15.39
CA TRP A 231 19.11 1.89 -16.75
C TRP A 231 18.83 0.89 -17.90
N VAL A 232 17.70 1.08 -18.59
CA VAL A 232 17.55 0.63 -19.98
C VAL A 232 18.00 1.77 -20.89
N CYS A 233 19.11 1.56 -21.60
CA CYS A 233 19.56 2.47 -22.64
C CYS A 233 18.68 2.28 -23.87
N VAL A 234 17.79 3.24 -24.13
CA VAL A 234 16.93 3.26 -25.32
C VAL A 234 17.69 3.99 -26.43
N ARG A 235 18.12 3.24 -27.45
CA ARG A 235 18.70 3.83 -28.67
C ARG A 235 17.61 4.03 -29.71
N VAL A 236 17.35 5.29 -30.08
CA VAL A 236 16.40 5.66 -31.13
C VAL A 236 17.16 5.92 -32.43
N TRP A 237 16.84 5.16 -33.48
CA TRP A 237 17.36 5.40 -34.82
C TRP A 237 16.30 6.07 -35.67
N VAL A 238 16.57 7.28 -36.15
CA VAL A 238 15.72 8.03 -37.08
C VAL A 238 16.23 7.79 -38.50
N LYS A 239 15.40 7.22 -39.38
CA LYS A 239 15.64 7.18 -40.83
C LYS A 239 14.81 8.26 -41.53
N GLY A 240 15.43 9.40 -41.81
CA GLY A 240 15.02 10.30 -42.89
C GLY A 240 15.85 9.98 -44.14
N GLY A 241 15.42 10.39 -45.33
CA GLY A 241 16.18 10.17 -46.57
C GLY A 241 17.68 10.49 -46.43
N ALA A 242 18.52 9.63 -47.02
CA ALA A 242 19.99 9.68 -47.09
C ALA A 242 20.82 9.76 -45.78
N TRP A 243 20.23 9.99 -44.60
CA TRP A 243 21.01 10.12 -43.35
C TRP A 243 20.36 9.42 -42.16
N THR A 244 21.18 8.70 -41.37
CA THR A 244 20.82 8.18 -40.05
C THR A 244 21.44 9.04 -38.96
N ARG A 245 20.62 9.66 -38.10
CA ARG A 245 21.10 10.44 -36.95
C ARG A 245 20.87 9.65 -35.65
N ARG A 246 21.91 9.50 -34.83
CA ARG A 246 21.84 8.92 -33.49
C ARG A 246 21.38 10.02 -32.53
N LEU A 247 20.14 9.97 -32.08
CA LEU A 247 19.75 10.65 -30.85
C LEU A 247 20.41 9.86 -29.71
N GLY A 248 21.12 10.51 -28.80
CA GLY A 248 21.99 9.87 -27.81
C GLY A 248 21.29 8.85 -26.88
N PRO A 249 22.04 8.23 -25.96
CA PRO A 249 21.44 7.33 -24.98
C PRO A 249 20.42 8.09 -24.12
N PHE A 250 19.15 7.67 -24.17
CA PHE A 250 18.16 8.10 -23.18
C PHE A 250 18.18 7.09 -22.05
N ASN A 251 18.36 7.61 -20.84
CA ASN A 251 18.28 6.85 -19.61
C ASN A 251 16.80 6.76 -19.22
N VAL A 252 16.22 5.58 -19.37
CA VAL A 252 14.85 5.29 -18.89
C VAL A 252 14.97 4.31 -17.74
N GLU A 253 14.37 4.67 -16.61
CA GLU A 253 14.26 3.81 -15.45
C GLU A 253 13.21 2.73 -15.73
N VAL A 254 13.63 1.47 -15.77
CA VAL A 254 12.73 0.34 -16.10
C VAL A 254 12.98 -0.78 -15.11
N TRP A 255 11.94 -1.17 -14.38
CA TRP A 255 11.99 -2.31 -13.46
C TRP A 255 11.97 -3.66 -14.19
N PRO A 256 12.54 -4.73 -13.61
CA PRO A 256 12.68 -6.05 -14.26
C PRO A 256 11.37 -6.67 -14.76
N SER A 257 10.24 -6.31 -14.15
CA SER A 257 8.89 -6.78 -14.49
C SER A 257 8.47 -6.38 -15.92
N SER A 258 8.97 -5.27 -16.46
CA SER A 258 8.61 -4.74 -17.78
C SER A 258 9.27 -5.47 -18.96
N ILE A 259 10.30 -6.28 -18.70
CA ILE A 259 11.11 -6.94 -19.76
C ILE A 259 10.62 -8.38 -20.04
N SER A 260 9.87 -8.98 -19.12
CA SER A 260 9.50 -10.41 -19.18
C SER A 260 8.28 -10.74 -20.08
N GLY A 261 7.59 -9.73 -20.61
CA GLY A 261 6.41 -9.92 -21.48
C GLY A 261 6.70 -10.22 -22.95
N LEU A 262 7.97 -10.26 -23.38
CA LEU A 262 8.35 -10.56 -24.76
C LEU A 262 8.74 -12.03 -24.89
N SER A 263 7.74 -12.92 -24.98
CA SER A 263 7.96 -14.28 -25.47
C SER A 263 8.18 -14.24 -27.00
N PRO A 264 9.19 -14.93 -27.56
CA PRO A 264 9.34 -15.03 -29.00
C PRO A 264 8.21 -15.89 -29.56
N GLY A 265 7.18 -15.26 -30.15
CA GLY A 265 6.16 -15.97 -30.93
C GLY A 265 4.69 -15.68 -30.63
N SER A 266 4.34 -14.75 -29.74
CA SER A 266 2.93 -14.42 -29.50
C SER A 266 2.34 -13.55 -30.63
N ARG A 267 1.47 -14.16 -31.46
CA ARG A 267 0.63 -13.45 -32.45
C ARG A 267 -0.60 -12.88 -31.74
N ALA A 268 -0.71 -11.55 -31.68
CA ALA A 268 -1.98 -10.88 -31.42
C ALA A 268 -2.53 -10.37 -32.75
N GLY A 269 -3.56 -11.04 -33.28
CA GLY A 269 -4.31 -10.56 -34.43
C GLY A 269 -5.32 -9.52 -34.00
N PHE A 270 -5.31 -8.35 -34.64
CA PHE A 270 -6.44 -7.43 -34.64
C PHE A 270 -6.99 -7.36 -36.07
N GLY A 271 -8.28 -7.65 -36.19
CA GLY A 271 -9.02 -7.55 -37.44
C GLY A 271 -9.41 -6.11 -37.75
N SER A 272 -9.23 -5.76 -39.03
CA SER A 272 -10.05 -4.87 -39.87
C SER A 272 -9.16 -3.98 -40.74
N GLY A 273 -9.17 -4.26 -42.05
CA GLY A 273 -8.96 -3.26 -43.11
C GLY A 273 -7.53 -2.76 -43.38
N SER A 274 -6.72 -3.58 -44.07
CA SER A 274 -5.86 -3.20 -45.22
C SER A 274 -4.59 -4.05 -45.26
N ARG A 275 -4.48 -4.87 -46.32
CA ARG A 275 -3.35 -5.78 -46.56
C ARG A 275 -2.10 -4.99 -46.96
N SER A 276 -0.99 -5.14 -46.24
CA SER A 276 0.35 -4.97 -46.83
C SER A 276 1.30 -6.08 -46.37
N LYS A 277 1.96 -6.71 -47.35
CA LYS A 277 2.78 -7.92 -47.22
C LYS A 277 4.09 -7.64 -46.45
N LEU A 278 4.38 -8.42 -45.41
CA LEU A 278 5.70 -8.48 -44.77
C LEU A 278 6.54 -9.57 -45.47
N GLY A 279 7.60 -9.18 -46.19
CA GLY A 279 8.62 -10.10 -46.71
C GLY A 279 9.89 -10.08 -45.86
N PHE A 280 10.39 -11.24 -45.46
CA PHE A 280 11.72 -11.40 -44.85
C PHE A 280 12.73 -11.78 -45.94
N ARG A 281 13.88 -11.09 -46.00
CA ARG A 281 15.08 -11.57 -46.72
C ARG A 281 16.20 -11.83 -45.72
N PRO A 282 16.87 -13.00 -45.75
CA PRO A 282 18.03 -13.26 -44.91
C PRO A 282 19.29 -12.62 -45.51
N PHE A 283 20.12 -12.03 -44.65
CA PHE A 283 21.44 -11.50 -45.02
C PHE A 283 22.49 -12.60 -44.78
N ARG A 284 23.25 -12.98 -45.81
CA ARG A 284 24.41 -13.90 -45.71
C ARG A 284 25.69 -13.07 -45.48
N GLY A 285 26.49 -13.45 -44.49
CA GLY A 285 27.87 -13.00 -44.31
C GLY A 285 28.71 -14.09 -43.63
N ARG A 286 29.87 -14.41 -44.21
CA ARG A 286 30.83 -15.48 -43.87
C ARG A 286 31.83 -15.04 -42.76
N GLY A 287 32.28 -15.97 -41.91
CA GLY A 287 33.47 -15.83 -41.02
C GLY A 287 33.24 -16.36 -39.59
N PRO A 288 34.22 -17.01 -38.91
CA PRO A 288 33.93 -18.17 -38.06
C PRO A 288 33.66 -17.88 -36.57
N ALA A 289 32.71 -18.68 -36.07
CA ALA A 289 32.45 -19.11 -34.69
C ALA A 289 33.06 -18.32 -33.52
N SER A 290 32.21 -17.50 -32.88
CA SER A 290 32.19 -17.37 -31.43
C SER A 290 30.75 -17.53 -30.95
N PHE A 291 30.51 -18.52 -30.10
CA PHE A 291 29.22 -18.80 -29.46
C PHE A 291 28.67 -17.53 -28.80
N SER A 292 27.60 -16.95 -29.37
CA SER A 292 26.81 -15.93 -28.71
C SER A 292 25.34 -16.34 -28.76
N SER A 293 24.77 -16.51 -27.57
CA SER A 293 23.36 -16.81 -27.33
C SER A 293 22.46 -15.79 -28.02
N GLY A 294 21.50 -16.30 -28.80
CA GLY A 294 20.71 -15.52 -29.75
C GLY A 294 19.99 -14.31 -29.16
N LEU A 295 20.29 -13.13 -29.71
CA LEU A 295 19.49 -11.93 -29.57
C LEU A 295 18.15 -12.09 -30.31
N GLY A 296 17.05 -12.31 -29.59
CA GLY A 296 15.71 -12.14 -30.14
C GLY A 296 15.45 -10.67 -30.50
N HIS A 297 15.24 -10.38 -31.78
CA HIS A 297 14.96 -9.03 -32.30
C HIS A 297 13.45 -8.84 -32.50
N ALA A 298 12.81 -7.96 -31.72
CA ALA A 298 11.46 -7.49 -32.01
C ALA A 298 11.52 -6.14 -32.75
N ARG A 299 10.75 -5.98 -33.84
CA ARG A 299 10.67 -4.75 -34.63
C ARG A 299 9.21 -4.36 -34.78
N VAL A 300 8.79 -3.27 -34.14
CA VAL A 300 7.44 -2.68 -34.31
C VAL A 300 7.53 -1.59 -35.38
N LYS A 301 6.52 -1.50 -36.25
CA LYS A 301 6.47 -0.57 -37.38
C LYS A 301 5.12 0.14 -37.35
N ALA A 302 5.09 1.46 -37.17
CA ALA A 302 3.89 2.28 -37.23
C ALA A 302 4.01 3.29 -38.38
N GLU A 303 2.95 3.49 -39.16
CA GLU A 303 2.83 4.50 -40.21
C GLU A 303 1.55 5.31 -39.91
N LEU A 304 1.62 6.65 -39.87
CA LEU A 304 0.50 7.55 -39.54
C LEU A 304 0.25 8.52 -40.71
N GLY A 305 -1.03 8.78 -40.99
CA GLY A 305 -1.51 9.68 -42.07
C GLY A 305 -1.45 11.17 -41.72
N PRO A 306 -1.67 12.07 -42.70
CA PRO A 306 -1.26 13.48 -42.61
C PRO A 306 -2.18 14.34 -41.72
N ARG A 307 -1.60 15.36 -41.07
CA ARG A 307 -2.31 16.50 -40.48
C ARG A 307 -1.68 17.82 -40.96
N SER A 308 -2.51 18.77 -41.35
CA SER A 308 -2.10 20.13 -41.75
C SER A 308 -1.96 21.06 -40.54
N GLY A 309 -0.94 21.92 -40.52
CA GLY A 309 -0.99 23.23 -39.85
C GLY A 309 -0.19 23.41 -38.55
N SER A 310 0.98 24.04 -38.70
CA SER A 310 1.67 25.02 -37.83
C SER A 310 1.97 24.76 -36.34
N GLY A 311 3.27 24.81 -36.01
CA GLY A 311 3.80 25.32 -34.73
C GLY A 311 4.78 24.38 -34.00
N ILE A 312 6.08 24.49 -34.27
CA ILE A 312 7.14 23.80 -33.51
C ILE A 312 7.60 24.72 -32.38
N GLN A 313 7.37 24.35 -31.11
CA GLN A 313 8.02 24.97 -29.95
C GLN A 313 9.16 24.08 -29.42
N SER A 314 10.22 24.72 -28.93
CA SER A 314 11.46 24.07 -28.49
C SER A 314 11.30 23.31 -27.15
N PRO A 315 12.04 22.20 -26.92
CA PRO A 315 11.76 21.27 -25.82
C PRO A 315 12.20 21.75 -24.42
N GLN A 316 12.80 22.94 -24.31
CA GLN A 316 13.48 23.40 -23.09
C GLN A 316 12.56 24.13 -22.10
N ASN A 317 11.29 24.38 -22.45
CA ASN A 317 10.33 25.12 -21.63
C ASN A 317 9.21 24.27 -21.03
N LEU A 318 9.32 22.94 -21.04
CA LEU A 318 8.38 22.07 -20.35
C LEU A 318 8.73 22.06 -18.87
N THR A 319 8.11 22.95 -18.09
CA THR A 319 8.03 22.77 -16.64
C THR A 319 7.44 21.38 -16.35
N PRO A 320 8.00 20.60 -15.41
CA PRO A 320 7.33 19.38 -14.98
C PRO A 320 5.96 19.83 -14.46
N PRO A 321 4.86 19.32 -15.00
CA PRO A 321 3.60 19.91 -14.60
C PRO A 321 3.34 19.52 -13.11
N SER A 322 2.54 20.28 -12.37
CA SER A 322 2.27 20.10 -10.92
C SER A 322 1.74 18.71 -10.49
N PRO A 323 2.08 18.12 -9.34
CA PRO A 323 1.72 16.71 -8.99
C PRO A 323 0.24 16.29 -9.20
N LEU A 324 -0.70 17.23 -9.14
CA LEU A 324 -2.14 17.00 -9.23
C LEU A 324 -2.69 16.69 -10.64
N TRP A 325 -2.12 17.19 -11.76
CA TRP A 325 -2.60 16.74 -13.09
C TRP A 325 -2.18 15.30 -13.37
N VAL A 326 -1.02 14.86 -12.85
CA VAL A 326 -0.56 13.46 -12.92
C VAL A 326 -1.58 12.55 -12.21
N LEU A 327 -1.97 12.91 -10.98
CA LEU A 327 -2.97 12.15 -10.21
C LEU A 327 -4.35 12.17 -10.89
N LYS A 328 -4.78 13.30 -11.45
CA LYS A 328 -6.08 13.44 -12.14
C LYS A 328 -6.15 12.66 -13.45
N GLU A 329 -5.07 12.61 -14.22
CA GLU A 329 -4.99 11.87 -15.49
C GLU A 329 -4.90 10.34 -15.27
N HIS A 330 -4.27 9.90 -14.17
CA HIS A 330 -4.24 8.49 -13.77
C HIS A 330 -5.58 8.00 -13.19
N TYR A 331 -6.26 8.82 -12.38
CA TYR A 331 -7.60 8.52 -11.88
C TYR A 331 -8.62 8.27 -13.01
N GLN A 332 -8.47 8.95 -14.16
CA GLN A 332 -9.33 8.73 -15.33
C GLN A 332 -9.01 7.46 -16.14
N LYS A 333 -7.83 6.85 -15.99
CA LYS A 333 -7.43 5.67 -16.78
C LYS A 333 -7.76 4.32 -16.12
N SER A 334 -8.03 4.30 -14.81
CA SER A 334 -8.41 3.08 -14.08
C SER A 334 -9.81 2.59 -14.45
N GLY A 335 -9.91 1.34 -14.90
CA GLY A 335 -11.19 0.70 -15.17
C GLY A 335 -12.06 0.64 -13.92
N VAL A 336 -13.36 0.91 -14.09
CA VAL A 336 -14.35 0.99 -12.98
C VAL A 336 -14.31 -0.22 -12.04
N HIS A 337 -14.05 -1.42 -12.57
CA HIS A 337 -13.91 -2.64 -11.77
C HIS A 337 -12.78 -2.59 -10.73
N ARG A 338 -11.64 -1.95 -11.05
CA ARG A 338 -10.52 -1.76 -10.11
C ARG A 338 -10.87 -0.75 -9.03
N LYS A 339 -11.53 0.34 -9.43
CA LYS A 339 -12.01 1.37 -8.50
C LYS A 339 -12.97 0.78 -7.47
N VAL A 340 -13.98 0.04 -7.94
CA VAL A 340 -14.96 -0.65 -7.10
C VAL A 340 -14.27 -1.64 -6.15
N LEU A 341 -13.36 -2.48 -6.65
CA LEU A 341 -12.64 -3.43 -5.80
C LEU A 341 -11.75 -2.75 -4.75
N ALA A 342 -11.10 -1.64 -5.12
CA ALA A 342 -10.31 -0.84 -4.19
C ALA A 342 -11.20 -0.22 -3.09
N GLU A 343 -12.39 0.28 -3.41
CA GLU A 343 -13.35 0.78 -2.41
C GLU A 343 -13.88 -0.33 -1.49
N VAL A 344 -14.15 -1.54 -2.00
CA VAL A 344 -14.52 -2.69 -1.14
C VAL A 344 -13.42 -2.96 -0.11
N ILE A 345 -12.16 -3.08 -0.56
CA ILE A 345 -11.03 -3.40 0.32
C ILE A 345 -10.78 -2.25 1.31
N ALA A 346 -10.79 -1.01 0.83
CA ALA A 346 -10.51 0.15 1.66
C ALA A 346 -11.59 0.37 2.73
N THR A 347 -12.88 0.25 2.39
CA THR A 347 -13.95 0.33 3.39
C THR A 347 -13.95 -0.86 4.34
N TYR A 348 -13.63 -2.08 3.86
CA TYR A 348 -13.45 -3.23 4.74
C TYR A 348 -12.36 -2.96 5.79
N LEU A 349 -11.19 -2.45 5.37
CA LEU A 349 -10.09 -2.16 6.29
C LEU A 349 -10.40 -0.98 7.23
N LEU A 350 -11.04 0.08 6.71
CA LEU A 350 -11.51 1.21 7.50
C LEU A 350 -12.43 0.75 8.63
N VAL A 351 -13.51 0.04 8.30
CA VAL A 351 -14.52 -0.43 9.27
C VAL A 351 -13.93 -1.46 10.23
N PHE A 352 -13.10 -2.38 9.75
CA PHE A 352 -12.42 -3.35 10.62
C PHE A 352 -11.62 -2.63 11.72
N VAL A 353 -10.90 -1.55 11.35
CA VAL A 353 -10.06 -0.80 12.28
C VAL A 353 -10.84 0.19 13.15
N THR A 354 -11.78 0.94 12.61
CA THR A 354 -12.52 1.95 13.40
C THR A 354 -13.50 1.29 14.36
N CYS A 355 -14.39 0.43 13.83
CA CYS A 355 -15.40 -0.23 14.65
C CYS A 355 -14.78 -1.25 15.60
N GLY A 356 -13.73 -1.96 15.18
CA GLY A 356 -13.04 -2.90 16.06
C GLY A 356 -12.28 -2.22 17.21
N ALA A 357 -11.67 -1.06 16.99
CA ALA A 357 -10.99 -0.32 18.04
C ALA A 357 -12.00 0.24 19.05
N ALA A 358 -13.13 0.75 18.55
CA ALA A 358 -14.25 1.18 19.38
C ALA A 358 -14.84 0.02 20.19
N ALA A 359 -15.01 -1.17 19.59
CA ALA A 359 -15.51 -2.36 20.27
C ALA A 359 -14.57 -2.84 21.38
N ILE A 360 -13.26 -2.90 21.11
CA ILE A 360 -12.27 -3.28 22.13
C ILE A 360 -12.24 -2.23 23.24
N ASN A 361 -12.24 -0.94 22.90
CA ASN A 361 -12.29 0.15 23.88
C ASN A 361 -13.54 0.06 24.78
N GLY A 362 -14.72 -0.09 24.19
CA GLY A 362 -15.98 -0.23 24.94
C GLY A 362 -16.02 -1.47 25.82
N SER A 363 -15.34 -2.55 25.42
CA SER A 363 -15.24 -3.77 26.24
C SER A 363 -14.21 -3.67 27.37
N ASN A 364 -13.05 -3.04 27.09
CA ASN A 364 -11.95 -2.88 28.01
C ASN A 364 -11.03 -1.71 27.57
N PRO A 365 -11.16 -0.54 28.19
CA PRO A 365 -10.35 0.64 27.88
C PRO A 365 -8.83 0.48 28.11
N GLN A 366 -8.39 -0.50 28.89
CA GLN A 366 -6.96 -0.79 29.10
C GLN A 366 -6.34 -1.45 27.86
N LYS A 367 -7.12 -2.27 27.14
CA LYS A 367 -6.66 -2.94 25.91
C LYS A 367 -6.53 -1.96 24.74
N VAL A 368 -7.52 -1.10 24.56
CA VAL A 368 -7.48 0.01 23.61
C VAL A 368 -8.11 1.21 24.29
N SER A 369 -7.34 2.28 24.52
CA SER A 369 -7.86 3.50 25.13
C SER A 369 -8.71 4.30 24.14
N GLN A 370 -9.50 5.26 24.64
CA GLN A 370 -10.30 6.15 23.80
C GLN A 370 -9.42 6.92 22.81
N LEU A 371 -8.29 7.43 23.30
CA LEU A 371 -7.27 8.07 22.45
C LEU A 371 -6.72 7.07 21.42
N GLY A 372 -6.50 5.82 21.81
CA GLY A 372 -6.09 4.76 20.90
C GLY A 372 -7.12 4.52 19.78
N ALA A 373 -8.40 4.42 20.10
CA ALA A 373 -9.44 4.24 19.09
C ALA A 373 -9.45 5.39 18.06
N SER A 374 -9.33 6.64 18.52
CA SER A 374 -9.25 7.82 17.64
C SER A 374 -7.97 7.84 16.79
N VAL A 375 -6.81 7.49 17.38
CA VAL A 375 -5.54 7.40 16.65
C VAL A 375 -5.62 6.30 15.58
N ALA A 376 -6.17 5.12 15.90
CA ALA A 376 -6.36 4.06 14.93
C ALA A 376 -7.25 4.52 13.75
N GLY A 377 -8.34 5.24 14.04
CA GLY A 377 -9.24 5.80 13.02
C GLY A 377 -8.55 6.81 12.09
N GLY A 378 -7.76 7.73 12.63
CA GLY A 378 -7.01 8.68 11.79
C GLY A 378 -5.89 8.03 10.99
N LEU A 379 -5.16 7.08 11.60
CA LEU A 379 -4.09 6.37 10.91
C LEU A 379 -4.64 5.51 9.76
N ILE A 380 -5.76 4.81 9.93
CA ILE A 380 -6.29 3.98 8.84
C ILE A 380 -6.76 4.81 7.65
N VAL A 381 -7.37 5.98 7.90
CA VAL A 381 -7.74 6.92 6.84
C VAL A 381 -6.50 7.42 6.10
N THR A 382 -5.46 7.85 6.83
CA THR A 382 -4.17 8.27 6.24
C THR A 382 -3.61 7.19 5.32
N VAL A 383 -3.56 5.96 5.85
CA VAL A 383 -2.94 4.82 5.16
C VAL A 383 -3.74 4.44 3.92
N MET A 384 -5.07 4.41 3.98
CA MET A 384 -5.90 4.06 2.81
C MET A 384 -5.85 5.13 1.72
N ILE A 385 -5.80 6.43 2.07
CA ILE A 385 -5.61 7.50 1.09
C ILE A 385 -4.29 7.31 0.34
N TYR A 386 -3.19 7.03 1.05
CA TYR A 386 -1.89 6.77 0.41
C TYR A 386 -1.85 5.47 -0.40
N THR A 387 -2.64 4.46 -0.01
CA THR A 387 -2.60 3.12 -0.61
C THR A 387 -3.46 3.00 -1.87
N VAL A 388 -4.67 3.56 -1.86
CA VAL A 388 -5.66 3.40 -2.95
C VAL A 388 -6.21 4.71 -3.51
N GLY A 389 -5.77 5.87 -2.99
CA GLY A 389 -6.25 7.17 -3.43
C GLY A 389 -6.02 7.42 -4.93
N HIS A 390 -4.87 6.99 -5.46
CA HIS A 390 -4.57 7.08 -6.89
C HIS A 390 -5.38 6.11 -7.77
N ILE A 391 -6.00 5.08 -7.17
CA ILE A 391 -6.82 4.08 -7.86
C ILE A 391 -8.29 4.51 -7.87
N SER A 392 -8.89 4.70 -6.69
CA SER A 392 -10.33 4.94 -6.54
C SER A 392 -10.70 6.35 -6.07
N GLY A 393 -9.72 7.16 -5.65
CA GLY A 393 -9.97 8.39 -4.90
C GLY A 393 -10.14 8.17 -3.39
N ALA A 394 -10.13 6.90 -2.92
CA ALA A 394 -10.26 6.52 -1.51
C ALA A 394 -11.45 7.19 -0.80
N HIS A 395 -12.64 7.13 -1.40
CA HIS A 395 -13.81 7.78 -0.79
C HIS A 395 -14.23 7.07 0.50
N MET A 396 -14.22 5.74 0.47
CA MET A 396 -14.47 4.82 1.59
C MET A 396 -15.80 5.03 2.34
N ASN A 397 -16.67 5.90 1.82
CA ASN A 397 -17.90 6.35 2.46
C ASN A 397 -18.89 6.88 1.39
N PRO A 398 -20.17 6.46 1.41
CA PRO A 398 -21.18 6.94 0.47
C PRO A 398 -21.40 8.45 0.56
N ALA A 399 -21.39 9.04 1.76
CA ALA A 399 -21.58 10.48 1.97
C ALA A 399 -20.44 11.29 1.32
N VAL A 400 -19.19 10.82 1.47
CA VAL A 400 -18.02 11.42 0.82
C VAL A 400 -18.15 11.32 -0.70
N THR A 401 -18.56 10.15 -1.21
CA THR A 401 -18.78 9.93 -2.65
C THR A 401 -19.84 10.88 -3.21
N VAL A 402 -20.96 11.03 -2.51
CA VAL A 402 -22.03 11.97 -2.90
C VAL A 402 -21.54 13.41 -2.86
N ALA A 403 -20.76 13.82 -1.85
CA ALA A 403 -20.22 15.17 -1.77
C ALA A 403 -19.30 15.50 -2.96
N PHE A 404 -18.39 14.60 -3.34
CA PHE A 404 -17.52 14.77 -4.51
C PHE A 404 -18.28 14.77 -5.85
N ALA A 405 -19.37 14.01 -5.94
CA ALA A 405 -20.20 13.95 -7.15
C ALA A 405 -21.10 15.19 -7.29
N ALA A 406 -21.77 15.59 -6.20
CA ALA A 406 -22.80 16.62 -6.22
C ALA A 406 -22.23 18.04 -6.11
N VAL A 407 -21.24 18.26 -5.23
CA VAL A 407 -20.72 19.61 -4.92
C VAL A 407 -19.55 19.95 -5.83
N HIS A 408 -18.56 19.04 -5.91
CA HIS A 408 -17.33 19.32 -6.64
C HIS A 408 -17.44 19.04 -8.14
N ARG A 409 -18.47 18.28 -8.58
CA ARG A 409 -18.62 17.74 -9.95
C ARG A 409 -17.34 17.08 -10.47
N GLN A 410 -16.52 16.56 -9.56
CA GLN A 410 -15.24 15.90 -9.86
C GLN A 410 -15.40 14.38 -9.99
N PHE A 411 -16.56 13.84 -9.61
CA PHE A 411 -16.87 12.42 -9.66
C PHE A 411 -18.12 12.15 -10.54
N PRO A 412 -18.09 11.16 -11.45
CA PRO A 412 -19.22 10.87 -12.32
C PRO A 412 -20.41 10.31 -11.52
N LEU A 413 -21.57 11.00 -11.59
CA LEU A 413 -22.80 10.60 -10.89
C LEU A 413 -23.24 9.15 -11.16
N LYS A 414 -22.90 8.59 -12.33
CA LYS A 414 -23.20 7.21 -12.70
C LYS A 414 -22.41 6.17 -11.91
N GLU A 415 -21.24 6.53 -11.38
CA GLU A 415 -20.41 5.61 -10.57
C GLU A 415 -20.80 5.64 -9.08
N VAL A 416 -21.60 6.62 -8.64
CA VAL A 416 -21.99 6.79 -7.22
C VAL A 416 -22.69 5.54 -6.67
N PRO A 417 -23.69 4.93 -7.36
CA PRO A 417 -24.32 3.71 -6.86
C PRO A 417 -23.35 2.54 -6.75
N LEU A 418 -22.39 2.44 -7.69
CA LEU A 418 -21.39 1.37 -7.67
C LEU A 418 -20.43 1.49 -6.49
N TYR A 419 -19.99 2.71 -6.18
CA TYR A 419 -19.17 3.01 -5.01
C TYR A 419 -19.94 2.75 -3.72
N ALA A 420 -21.21 3.17 -3.64
CA ALA A 420 -22.03 2.90 -2.46
C ALA A 420 -22.19 1.39 -2.20
N ILE A 421 -22.48 0.59 -3.24
CA ILE A 421 -22.54 -0.88 -3.12
C ILE A 421 -21.20 -1.45 -2.66
N ALA A 422 -20.09 -0.98 -3.22
CA ALA A 422 -18.74 -1.40 -2.84
C ALA A 422 -18.47 -1.15 -1.35
N GLN A 423 -18.76 0.06 -0.89
CA GLN A 423 -18.54 0.51 0.48
C GLN A 423 -19.42 -0.26 1.47
N PHE A 424 -20.70 -0.45 1.17
CA PHE A 424 -21.58 -1.30 1.99
C PHE A 424 -21.10 -2.75 2.04
N THR A 425 -20.65 -3.31 0.92
CA THR A 425 -20.11 -4.68 0.87
C THR A 425 -18.87 -4.81 1.76
N GLY A 426 -17.94 -3.86 1.67
CA GLY A 426 -16.74 -3.83 2.51
C GLY A 426 -17.08 -3.72 4.00
N ALA A 427 -17.99 -2.81 4.36
CA ALA A 427 -18.43 -2.61 5.74
C ALA A 427 -19.10 -3.86 6.32
N ILE A 428 -20.00 -4.52 5.57
CA ILE A 428 -20.68 -5.74 6.01
C ILE A 428 -19.67 -6.88 6.22
N ALA A 429 -18.74 -7.09 5.28
CA ALA A 429 -17.71 -8.12 5.40
C ALA A 429 -16.80 -7.89 6.61
N ALA A 430 -16.46 -6.63 6.92
CA ALA A 430 -15.66 -6.26 8.09
C ALA A 430 -16.41 -6.58 9.39
N SER A 431 -17.69 -6.24 9.48
CA SER A 431 -18.54 -6.52 10.64
C SER A 431 -18.66 -8.02 10.94
N PHE A 432 -18.81 -8.87 9.92
CA PHE A 432 -18.81 -10.33 10.11
C PHE A 432 -17.46 -10.84 10.60
N THR A 433 -16.35 -10.32 10.05
CA THR A 433 -15.01 -10.71 10.49
C THR A 433 -14.77 -10.29 11.95
N LEU A 434 -15.17 -9.06 12.32
CA LEU A 434 -15.08 -8.57 13.70
C LEU A 434 -15.91 -9.42 14.67
N ARG A 435 -17.10 -9.86 14.26
CA ARG A 435 -17.95 -10.73 15.09
C ARG A 435 -17.25 -12.02 15.50
N GLU A 436 -16.56 -12.65 14.56
CA GLU A 436 -15.82 -13.89 14.81
C GLU A 436 -14.56 -13.63 15.63
N VAL A 437 -13.81 -12.58 15.30
CA VAL A 437 -12.51 -12.28 15.92
C VAL A 437 -12.66 -11.71 17.33
N LEU A 438 -13.71 -10.96 17.62
CA LEU A 438 -13.91 -10.28 18.90
C LEU A 438 -14.87 -11.01 19.86
N HIS A 439 -15.30 -12.23 19.54
CA HIS A 439 -16.17 -13.00 20.42
C HIS A 439 -15.57 -13.10 21.86
N PRO A 440 -16.34 -12.80 22.93
CA PRO A 440 -17.81 -12.65 22.99
C PRO A 440 -18.33 -11.19 22.91
N ILE A 441 -17.55 -10.21 22.46
CA ILE A 441 -17.99 -8.81 22.34
C ILE A 441 -19.14 -8.74 21.33
N LYS A 442 -20.35 -8.41 21.81
CA LYS A 442 -21.55 -8.32 20.98
C LYS A 442 -21.70 -6.97 20.28
N LEU A 443 -21.23 -5.89 20.91
CA LEU A 443 -21.33 -4.54 20.37
C LEU A 443 -20.06 -4.20 19.58
N LEU A 444 -20.14 -4.33 18.26
CA LEU A 444 -18.99 -4.19 17.35
C LEU A 444 -18.85 -2.75 16.84
N GLY A 445 -18.81 -1.78 17.76
CA GLY A 445 -18.66 -0.36 17.40
C GLY A 445 -19.88 0.23 16.68
N THR A 446 -21.09 -0.22 17.05
CA THR A 446 -22.35 0.36 16.55
C THR A 446 -22.58 1.73 17.18
N THR A 447 -22.85 2.74 16.36
CA THR A 447 -23.09 4.12 16.79
C THR A 447 -24.44 4.25 17.50
N SER A 448 -24.44 4.63 18.79
CA SER A 448 -25.65 4.89 19.56
C SER A 448 -25.65 6.31 20.13
N PRO A 449 -26.71 7.11 19.93
CA PRO A 449 -26.83 8.44 20.51
C PRO A 449 -26.66 8.38 22.04
N SER A 450 -25.65 9.07 22.58
CA SER A 450 -25.37 9.13 24.03
C SER A 450 -25.99 10.38 24.70
N GLY A 451 -26.67 11.23 23.93
CA GLY A 451 -27.44 12.39 24.39
C GLY A 451 -28.79 12.51 23.68
N SER A 452 -29.38 13.70 23.63
CA SER A 452 -30.60 13.90 22.84
C SER A 452 -30.32 13.71 21.35
N ASP A 453 -31.35 13.31 20.58
CA ASP A 453 -31.23 13.15 19.13
C ASP A 453 -30.72 14.44 18.47
N GLY A 454 -31.15 15.61 18.97
CA GLY A 454 -30.69 16.91 18.51
C GLY A 454 -29.22 17.19 18.79
N GLN A 455 -28.71 16.83 19.98
CA GLN A 455 -27.30 16.97 20.32
C GLN A 455 -26.43 16.04 19.46
N SER A 456 -26.85 14.79 19.30
CA SER A 456 -26.12 13.80 18.51
C SER A 456 -26.09 14.18 17.02
N LEU A 457 -27.21 14.66 16.49
CA LEU A 457 -27.29 15.20 15.13
C LEU A 457 -26.37 16.42 14.95
N ALA A 458 -26.38 17.37 15.89
CA ALA A 458 -25.51 18.54 15.82
C ALA A 458 -24.03 18.15 15.83
N MET A 459 -23.64 17.18 16.67
CA MET A 459 -22.27 16.67 16.72
C MET A 459 -21.87 15.98 15.41
N GLU A 460 -22.72 15.12 14.85
CA GLU A 460 -22.47 14.47 13.56
C GLU A 460 -22.30 15.48 12.42
N ILE A 461 -23.13 16.53 12.39
CA ILE A 461 -23.01 17.62 11.41
C ILE A 461 -21.65 18.33 11.56
N VAL A 462 -21.25 18.69 12.78
CA VAL A 462 -20.00 19.41 13.04
C VAL A 462 -18.79 18.54 12.69
N VAL A 463 -18.76 17.29 13.13
CA VAL A 463 -17.66 16.35 12.85
C VAL A 463 -17.55 16.08 11.34
N THR A 464 -18.68 15.81 10.67
CA THR A 464 -18.72 15.60 9.22
C THR A 464 -18.29 16.85 8.46
N PHE A 465 -18.71 18.04 8.90
CA PHE A 465 -18.30 19.30 8.31
C PHE A 465 -16.79 19.50 8.39
N ILE A 466 -16.17 19.30 9.56
CA ILE A 466 -14.72 19.47 9.74
C ILE A 466 -13.95 18.48 8.85
N MET A 467 -14.36 17.20 8.85
CA MET A 467 -13.73 16.18 8.03
C MET A 467 -13.85 16.49 6.53
N MET A 468 -15.05 16.86 6.06
CA MET A 468 -15.30 17.20 4.66
C MET A 468 -14.66 18.51 4.23
N PHE A 469 -14.53 19.49 5.13
CA PHE A 469 -13.84 20.75 4.87
C PHE A 469 -12.35 20.49 4.59
N VAL A 470 -11.67 19.75 5.47
CA VAL A 470 -10.26 19.38 5.27
C VAL A 470 -10.09 18.53 4.01
N THR A 471 -10.94 17.51 3.84
CA THR A 471 -10.90 16.60 2.68
C THR A 471 -11.09 17.36 1.37
N SER A 472 -12.07 18.27 1.31
CA SER A 472 -12.32 19.08 0.11
C SER A 472 -11.17 20.04 -0.16
N ALA A 473 -10.62 20.68 0.88
CA ALA A 473 -9.49 21.60 0.73
C ALA A 473 -8.28 20.88 0.12
N VAL A 474 -7.87 19.73 0.67
CA VAL A 474 -6.69 19.00 0.15
C VAL A 474 -6.95 18.30 -1.18
N ALA A 475 -8.19 17.91 -1.47
CA ALA A 475 -8.53 17.23 -2.72
C ALA A 475 -8.72 18.21 -3.90
N THR A 476 -9.13 19.45 -3.65
CA THR A 476 -9.51 20.40 -4.72
C THR A 476 -8.55 21.58 -4.89
N ASP A 477 -7.86 22.00 -3.84
CA ASP A 477 -6.98 23.16 -3.92
C ASP A 477 -5.57 22.75 -4.32
N THR A 478 -5.13 23.20 -5.50
CA THR A 478 -3.78 22.96 -6.00
C THR A 478 -2.67 23.63 -5.18
N LYS A 479 -3.02 24.60 -4.33
CA LYS A 479 -2.12 25.22 -3.36
C LYS A 479 -2.07 24.48 -2.02
N ALA A 480 -3.04 23.61 -1.76
CA ALA A 480 -3.06 22.78 -0.57
C ALA A 480 -2.02 21.67 -0.65
N VAL A 481 -1.68 21.13 0.52
CA VAL A 481 -0.56 20.23 0.78
C VAL A 481 -0.68 18.97 -0.08
N GLY A 482 0.20 18.83 -1.10
CA GLY A 482 0.14 17.75 -2.10
C GLY A 482 0.31 16.36 -1.48
N GLU A 483 1.53 15.97 -1.15
CA GLU A 483 1.80 14.61 -0.63
C GLU A 483 1.25 14.41 0.80
N LEU A 484 1.06 15.47 1.57
CA LEU A 484 0.57 15.41 2.96
C LEU A 484 -0.96 15.32 3.07
N ALA A 485 -1.69 15.28 1.95
CA ALA A 485 -3.15 15.25 1.94
C ALA A 485 -3.72 14.11 2.82
N GLY A 486 -3.18 12.90 2.70
CA GLY A 486 -3.63 11.76 3.51
C GLY A 486 -3.42 11.99 5.00
N LEU A 487 -2.28 12.56 5.40
CA LEU A 487 -1.97 12.88 6.80
C LEU A 487 -2.91 13.96 7.33
N ALA A 488 -3.24 14.98 6.54
CA ALA A 488 -4.16 16.05 6.93
C ALA A 488 -5.58 15.50 7.17
N VAL A 489 -6.09 14.68 6.26
CA VAL A 489 -7.43 14.07 6.39
C VAL A 489 -7.47 13.06 7.54
N GLY A 490 -6.46 12.21 7.69
CA GLY A 490 -6.43 11.28 8.82
C GLY A 490 -6.27 11.99 10.17
N SER A 491 -5.48 13.06 10.23
CA SER A 491 -5.34 13.87 11.45
C SER A 491 -6.66 14.55 11.82
N SER A 492 -7.42 15.07 10.84
CA SER A 492 -8.73 15.66 11.11
C SER A 492 -9.69 14.63 11.69
N VAL A 493 -9.76 13.43 11.11
CA VAL A 493 -10.58 12.32 11.62
C VAL A 493 -10.18 11.93 13.05
N CYS A 494 -8.87 11.85 13.34
CA CYS A 494 -8.38 11.57 14.69
C CYS A 494 -8.84 12.64 15.69
N ILE A 495 -8.62 13.92 15.36
CA ILE A 495 -8.95 15.05 16.24
C ILE A 495 -10.46 15.13 16.49
N THR A 496 -11.27 15.02 15.44
CA THR A 496 -12.74 15.05 15.59
C THR A 496 -13.25 13.86 16.41
N SER A 497 -12.66 12.67 16.25
CA SER A 497 -12.98 11.49 17.05
C SER A 497 -12.62 11.66 18.52
N ILE A 498 -11.47 12.30 18.85
CA ILE A 498 -11.10 12.64 20.22
C ILE A 498 -12.15 13.57 20.84
N PHE A 499 -12.54 14.62 20.10
CA PHE A 499 -13.49 15.60 20.59
C PHE A 499 -14.88 15.00 20.79
N ALA A 500 -15.42 14.31 19.78
CA ALA A 500 -16.72 13.68 19.83
C ALA A 500 -16.82 12.64 20.95
N GLY A 501 -15.81 11.78 21.09
CA GLY A 501 -15.79 10.76 22.13
C GLY A 501 -15.57 11.28 23.55
N SER A 502 -15.08 12.52 23.72
CA SER A 502 -14.91 13.15 25.04
C SER A 502 -16.10 14.02 25.42
N ALA A 503 -16.77 14.66 24.45
CA ALA A 503 -17.86 15.61 24.70
C ALA A 503 -19.19 14.94 25.10
N ILE A 504 -19.39 13.66 24.78
CA ILE A 504 -20.67 12.96 24.99
C ILE A 504 -20.59 11.89 26.12
N ASN A 505 -19.43 11.74 26.76
CA ASN A 505 -19.15 10.69 27.75
C ASN A 505 -19.53 11.08 29.20
N ASN A 506 -20.77 11.56 29.40
CA ASN A 506 -21.26 11.96 30.73
C ASN A 506 -22.17 10.92 31.43
N SER A 507 -22.27 9.70 30.90
CA SER A 507 -23.02 8.61 31.51
C SER A 507 -22.23 7.31 31.45
N SER A 508 -22.39 6.46 32.47
CA SER A 508 -21.64 5.23 32.75
C SER A 508 -21.80 4.11 31.71
N HIS A 509 -22.21 4.44 30.50
CA HIS A 509 -22.30 3.54 29.36
C HIS A 509 -21.44 4.11 28.24
N HIS A 510 -20.23 3.58 28.16
CA HIS A 510 -19.36 3.74 27.00
C HIS A 510 -20.14 3.36 25.73
N ILE A 511 -20.06 4.19 24.68
CA ILE A 511 -19.77 3.83 23.26
C ILE A 511 -20.32 4.92 22.32
N PHE A 512 -19.53 5.18 21.27
CA PHE A 512 -19.75 6.06 20.11
C PHE A 512 -21.11 5.90 19.44
#